data_AF-A0A2T2QY94-F1
#
_entry.id   AF-A0A2T2QY94-F1
#
_cell.length_a   1.000
_cell.length_b   1.000
_cell.length_c   1.000
_cell.angle_alpha   90.00
_cell.angle_beta   90.00
_cell.angle_gamma   90.00
#
_symmetry.space_group_name_H-M   'P 1'
#
loop_
_entity.id
_entity.type
_entity.pdbx_description
1 polymer ?
#
loop_
_entity_poly.entity_id
_entity_poly.type
_entity_poly.pdbx_seq_one_letter_code
_entity_poly.pdbx_strand_id
1 'polypeptide(L)'
;MIARSSVLKTEHMACVKKRGRRKARSDSRRIRKPKKLSHPFRKGQRSSCMRKLSRVHTTSKYAAQPEQSMFWRSLSIFIGSAVLMVAVFGGSIAGLFAYFAQDLPQVVNVDDRQLSQSTKIYDRTGETLLYKISGEKTRTVVEKDEISPIVRKAFMAAEDDQFYEHWGIQPRAIARAALVNIREGQTVQGGSTITQQFVKNALLTDDRTYVRKLKEAILSVQLELRYSKDEIFTMYLNEIPFGS
;
A
#
# COMPACT_ATOMS: atom_id res chain seq x y z
N MET A 1 -3.49 -47.62 -31.00
CA MET A 1 -4.87 -47.55 -31.52
C MET A 1 -5.38 -46.13 -31.25
N ILE A 2 -5.37 -45.25 -32.27
CA ILE A 2 -6.56 -44.72 -33.00
C ILE A 2 -7.38 -43.76 -32.09
N ALA A 3 -7.71 -42.49 -32.38
CA ALA A 3 -7.51 -41.53 -33.48
C ALA A 3 -7.94 -40.14 -32.94
N ARG A 4 -7.23 -39.03 -33.21
CA ARG A 4 -7.58 -37.96 -34.19
C ARG A 4 -9.08 -37.57 -34.29
N SER A 5 -9.39 -36.27 -34.10
CA SER A 5 -9.88 -35.34 -35.15
C SER A 5 -10.66 -34.16 -34.51
N SER A 6 -10.18 -32.91 -34.53
CA SER A 6 -10.35 -31.85 -35.56
C SER A 6 -11.79 -31.38 -35.91
N VAL A 7 -12.01 -30.08 -35.62
CA VAL A 7 -12.43 -29.01 -36.57
C VAL A 7 -13.95 -28.71 -36.75
N LEU A 8 -14.21 -27.38 -36.89
CA LEU A 8 -15.36 -26.62 -37.44
C LEU A 8 -16.29 -25.97 -36.40
N LYS A 9 -16.34 -24.64 -36.21
CA LYS A 9 -16.57 -23.48 -37.12
C LYS A 9 -18.06 -23.35 -37.50
N THR A 10 -18.72 -22.35 -36.91
CA THR A 10 -19.89 -21.66 -37.51
C THR A 10 -20.03 -20.27 -36.90
N GLU A 11 -19.68 -19.26 -37.70
CA GLU A 11 -20.27 -17.93 -37.59
C GLU A 11 -21.70 -17.98 -38.14
N HIS A 12 -22.61 -17.17 -37.59
CA HIS A 12 -23.79 -16.72 -38.32
C HIS A 12 -24.20 -15.31 -37.88
N MET A 13 -24.07 -14.38 -38.83
CA MET A 13 -24.74 -13.07 -38.88
C MET A 13 -26.26 -13.24 -39.05
N ALA A 14 -27.03 -12.34 -38.42
CA ALA A 14 -28.21 -11.64 -38.98
C ALA A 14 -28.74 -10.66 -37.90
N CYS A 15 -28.66 -9.33 -38.06
CA CYS A 15 -29.48 -8.45 -38.92
C CYS A 15 -30.98 -8.45 -38.55
N VAL A 16 -31.47 -7.34 -37.97
CA VAL A 16 -32.87 -6.81 -37.92
C VAL A 16 -32.84 -5.62 -36.93
N LYS A 17 -33.43 -4.42 -37.10
CA LYS A 17 -34.20 -3.77 -38.16
C LYS A 17 -34.44 -2.31 -37.73
N LYS A 18 -34.35 -1.39 -38.69
CA LYS A 18 -34.55 0.07 -38.62
C LYS A 18 -35.88 0.49 -37.98
N ARG A 19 -35.89 1.63 -37.29
CA ARG A 19 -37.01 2.60 -37.32
C ARG A 19 -36.48 4.03 -37.40
N GLY A 20 -36.71 4.67 -38.55
CA GLY A 20 -36.68 6.11 -38.71
C GLY A 20 -38.03 6.58 -39.27
N ARG A 21 -38.47 7.78 -38.90
CA ARG A 21 -39.49 8.68 -39.51
C ARG A 21 -39.92 9.70 -38.42
N ARG A 22 -40.07 11.00 -38.64
CA ARG A 22 -40.56 11.78 -39.80
C ARG A 22 -40.04 13.22 -39.77
N LYS A 23 -39.80 13.77 -40.97
CA LYS A 23 -39.77 15.22 -41.28
C LYS A 23 -41.20 15.77 -41.32
N ALA A 24 -41.39 17.04 -40.93
CA ALA A 24 -42.47 17.91 -41.37
C ALA A 24 -41.82 19.24 -41.79
N ARG A 25 -41.75 19.61 -43.07
CA ARG A 25 -42.77 20.02 -44.07
C ARG A 25 -42.85 21.55 -44.11
N SER A 26 -42.34 22.07 -45.23
CA SER A 26 -42.50 23.43 -45.72
C SER A 26 -43.96 23.76 -46.00
N ASP A 27 -44.36 25.00 -45.81
CA ASP A 27 -45.35 25.59 -46.71
C ASP A 27 -45.02 27.05 -47.03
N SER A 28 -45.25 27.38 -48.29
CA SER A 28 -44.92 28.60 -48.98
C SER A 28 -46.21 29.30 -49.37
N ARG A 29 -46.34 30.61 -49.20
CA ARG A 29 -47.27 31.42 -50.03
C ARG A 29 -46.98 32.93 -50.04
N ARG A 30 -46.23 33.28 -51.09
CA ARG A 30 -46.19 34.50 -51.93
C ARG A 30 -47.43 35.42 -51.89
N ILE A 31 -47.27 36.75 -51.64
CA ILE A 31 -48.11 37.84 -52.19
C ILE A 31 -47.32 39.16 -52.44
N ARG A 32 -47.19 39.48 -53.74
CA ARG A 32 -47.26 40.76 -54.52
C ARG A 32 -46.36 42.01 -54.31
N LYS A 33 -46.09 42.61 -55.49
CA LYS A 33 -45.17 43.65 -55.99
C LYS A 33 -45.49 45.13 -55.60
N PRO A 34 -44.61 46.11 -55.97
CA PRO A 34 -44.53 47.45 -55.37
C PRO A 34 -45.25 48.57 -56.16
N LYS A 35 -45.39 49.76 -55.55
CA LYS A 35 -45.68 51.02 -56.25
C LYS A 35 -44.73 52.13 -55.79
N LYS A 36 -44.06 52.75 -56.77
CA LYS A 36 -43.28 53.99 -56.66
C LYS A 36 -44.24 55.18 -56.60
N LEU A 37 -43.90 56.21 -55.84
CA LEU A 37 -44.35 57.58 -56.06
C LEU A 37 -43.17 58.55 -55.86
N SER A 38 -43.14 59.61 -56.65
CA SER A 38 -41.97 60.42 -56.99
C SER A 38 -42.04 61.86 -56.42
N HIS A 39 -40.86 62.50 -56.47
CA HIS A 39 -40.57 63.96 -56.47
C HIS A 39 -40.44 64.70 -55.12
N PRO A 40 -39.78 65.89 -55.08
CA PRO A 40 -38.46 66.21 -55.63
C PRO A 40 -37.54 66.97 -54.63
N PHE A 41 -36.24 66.84 -54.87
CA PHE A 41 -35.20 67.88 -54.88
C PHE A 41 -35.35 69.16 -53.98
N ARG A 42 -34.45 69.31 -53.00
CA ARG A 42 -33.85 70.62 -52.68
C ARG A 42 -32.42 70.47 -52.17
N LYS A 43 -31.50 71.14 -52.86
CA LYS A 43 -30.08 71.32 -52.54
C LYS A 43 -29.92 72.25 -51.34
N GLY A 44 -29.03 71.90 -50.43
CA GLY A 44 -28.49 72.78 -49.39
C GLY A 44 -27.01 72.46 -49.20
N GLN A 45 -26.16 73.31 -49.75
CA GLN A 45 -24.70 73.29 -49.62
C GLN A 45 -24.25 73.66 -48.20
N ARG A 46 -22.95 73.42 -47.96
CA ARG A 46 -22.04 73.92 -46.90
C ARG A 46 -21.87 72.91 -45.77
N SER A 47 -20.67 72.57 -45.30
CA SER A 47 -19.31 72.95 -45.65
C SER A 47 -18.38 72.11 -44.76
N SER A 48 -17.27 71.66 -45.33
CA SER A 48 -15.98 71.36 -44.70
C SER A 48 -15.93 71.15 -43.18
N CYS A 49 -15.66 69.91 -42.76
CA CYS A 49 -14.69 69.69 -41.69
C CYS A 49 -14.02 68.33 -41.89
N MET A 50 -12.78 68.36 -42.40
CA MET A 50 -11.86 67.23 -42.35
C MET A 50 -11.58 66.86 -40.89
N ARG A 51 -11.92 65.64 -40.47
CA ARG A 51 -11.25 64.99 -39.34
C ARG A 51 -10.84 63.58 -39.71
N LYS A 52 -9.57 63.51 -40.12
CA LYS A 52 -8.57 62.47 -39.90
C LYS A 52 -9.11 61.17 -39.28
N LEU A 53 -9.18 60.14 -40.12
CA LEU A 53 -9.11 58.74 -39.70
C LEU A 53 -7.81 58.52 -38.94
N SER A 54 -7.90 58.20 -37.65
CA SER A 54 -6.80 57.55 -36.93
C SER A 54 -7.29 56.82 -35.68
N ARG A 55 -7.12 55.50 -35.76
CA ARG A 55 -6.91 54.51 -34.69
C ARG A 55 -8.02 54.25 -33.70
N VAL A 56 -8.68 53.13 -33.96
CA VAL A 56 -9.13 52.16 -32.95
C VAL A 56 -7.97 51.87 -31.99
N HIS A 57 -8.06 52.38 -30.76
CA HIS A 57 -7.38 51.79 -29.61
C HIS A 57 -8.45 51.38 -28.60
N THR A 58 -9.00 50.19 -28.84
CA THR A 58 -9.58 49.37 -27.79
C THR A 58 -8.42 48.87 -26.91
N THR A 59 -8.16 49.53 -25.79
CA THR A 59 -7.45 48.88 -24.67
C THR A 59 -8.33 48.99 -23.44
N SER A 60 -9.29 48.08 -23.41
CA SER A 60 -9.95 47.59 -22.21
C SER A 60 -8.86 47.27 -21.17
N LYS A 61 -8.68 48.15 -20.18
CA LYS A 61 -7.83 47.95 -19.00
C LYS A 61 -8.58 47.15 -17.92
N TYR A 62 -9.33 46.12 -18.30
CA TYR A 62 -9.78 45.13 -17.34
C TYR A 62 -8.72 44.05 -17.24
N ALA A 63 -7.72 44.31 -16.38
CA ALA A 63 -6.83 43.27 -15.90
C ALA A 63 -7.68 42.26 -15.10
N ALA A 64 -8.19 41.24 -15.79
CA ALA A 64 -8.74 40.06 -15.15
C ALA A 64 -7.59 39.40 -14.37
N GLN A 65 -7.55 39.63 -13.06
CA GLN A 65 -6.60 38.95 -12.19
C GLN A 65 -6.90 37.44 -12.24
N PRO A 66 -5.86 36.58 -12.35
CA PRO A 66 -6.07 35.16 -12.54
C PRO A 66 -6.56 34.55 -11.22
N GLU A 67 -7.83 34.19 -11.18
CA GLU A 67 -8.47 33.39 -10.13
C GLU A 67 -7.70 32.08 -9.85
N GLN A 68 -6.95 31.57 -10.85
CA GLN A 68 -6.07 30.40 -10.70
C GLN A 68 -4.92 30.59 -9.70
N SER A 69 -4.48 31.81 -9.43
CA SER A 69 -3.34 32.06 -8.52
C SER A 69 -3.65 31.69 -7.06
N MET A 70 -4.92 31.80 -6.62
CA MET A 70 -5.31 31.41 -5.27
C MET A 70 -5.38 29.90 -5.10
N PHE A 71 -5.81 29.16 -6.13
CA PHE A 71 -5.82 27.70 -6.11
C PHE A 71 -4.41 27.11 -5.96
N TRP A 72 -3.44 27.56 -6.77
CA TRP A 72 -2.05 27.09 -6.69
C TRP A 72 -1.34 27.51 -5.40
N ARG A 73 -1.69 28.68 -4.83
CA ARG A 73 -1.22 29.11 -3.50
C ARG A 73 -1.78 28.23 -2.39
N SER A 74 -3.08 27.95 -2.42
CA SER A 74 -3.70 27.05 -1.44
C SER A 74 -3.10 25.64 -1.55
N LEU A 75 -2.99 25.11 -2.77
CA LEU A 75 -2.40 23.81 -3.04
C LEU A 75 -0.93 23.72 -2.59
N SER A 76 -0.10 24.74 -2.83
CA SER A 76 1.29 24.76 -2.37
C SER A 76 1.41 24.86 -0.85
N ILE A 77 0.52 25.59 -0.17
CA ILE A 77 0.44 25.60 1.31
C ILE A 77 0.04 24.20 1.83
N PHE A 78 -0.95 23.55 1.22
CA PHE A 78 -1.35 22.20 1.59
C PHE A 78 -0.21 21.19 1.40
N ILE A 79 0.44 21.19 0.24
CA ILE A 79 1.59 20.32 -0.04
C ILE A 79 2.73 20.62 0.94
N GLY A 80 3.06 21.89 1.16
CA GLY A 80 4.10 22.30 2.12
C GLY A 80 3.80 21.84 3.55
N SER A 81 2.55 21.99 3.99
CA SER A 81 2.11 21.53 5.31
C SER A 81 2.14 20.01 5.44
N ALA A 82 1.77 19.27 4.40
CA ALA A 82 1.82 17.82 4.36
C ALA A 82 3.27 17.31 4.41
N VAL A 83 4.17 17.93 3.65
CA VAL A 83 5.61 17.62 3.68
C VAL A 83 6.20 17.91 5.05
N LEU A 84 5.85 19.03 5.66
CA LEU A 84 6.31 19.39 7.00
C LEU A 84 5.77 18.41 8.06
N MET A 85 4.52 17.99 7.95
CA MET A 85 3.94 16.98 8.86
C MET A 85 4.64 15.63 8.73
N VAL A 86 4.92 15.17 7.50
CA VAL A 86 5.68 13.94 7.24
C VAL A 86 7.10 14.05 7.78
N ALA A 87 7.77 15.19 7.60
CA ALA A 87 9.12 15.41 8.10
C ALA A 87 9.17 15.40 9.64
N VAL A 88 8.24 16.08 10.31
CA VAL A 88 8.14 16.11 11.77
C VAL A 88 7.81 14.72 12.32
N PHE A 89 6.83 14.03 11.72
CA PHE A 89 6.41 12.71 12.19
C PHE A 89 7.48 11.65 11.92
N GLY A 90 8.08 11.65 10.72
CA GLY A 90 9.18 10.77 10.36
C GLY A 90 10.42 11.02 11.22
N GLY A 91 10.77 12.29 11.45
CA GLY A 91 11.87 12.68 12.35
C GLY A 91 11.63 12.25 13.79
N SER A 92 10.38 12.36 14.27
CA SER A 92 10.00 11.91 15.63
C SER A 92 10.12 10.39 15.78
N ILE A 93 9.63 9.63 14.79
CA ILE A 93 9.77 8.16 14.77
C ILE A 93 11.24 7.76 14.71
N ALA A 94 12.03 8.40 13.83
CA ALA A 94 13.45 8.12 13.69
C ALA A 94 14.23 8.46 14.96
N GLY A 95 13.92 9.59 15.60
CA GLY A 95 14.52 10.00 16.87
C GLY A 95 14.18 9.05 18.01
N LEU A 96 12.91 8.63 18.11
CA LEU A 96 12.47 7.62 19.08
C LEU A 96 13.17 6.29 18.83
N PHE A 97 13.23 5.86 17.58
CA PHE A 97 13.94 4.65 17.17
C PHE A 97 15.42 4.73 17.57
N ALA A 98 16.11 5.82 17.26
CA ALA A 98 17.52 6.00 17.58
C ALA A 98 17.77 6.01 19.10
N TYR A 99 16.91 6.68 19.86
CA TYR A 99 16.98 6.71 21.33
C TYR A 99 16.86 5.31 21.93
N PHE A 100 15.83 4.56 21.54
CA PHE A 100 15.63 3.20 22.05
C PHE A 100 16.61 2.19 21.48
N ALA A 101 17.19 2.45 20.31
CA ALA A 101 18.19 1.57 19.70
C ALA A 101 19.54 1.57 20.44
N GLN A 102 19.84 2.62 21.20
CA GLN A 102 21.10 2.71 21.97
C GLN A 102 21.15 1.70 23.12
N ASP A 103 20.02 1.39 23.74
CA ASP A 103 19.92 0.48 24.90
C ASP A 103 19.58 -0.97 24.51
N LEU A 104 19.71 -1.33 23.23
CA LEU A 104 19.39 -2.67 22.74
C LEU A 104 20.59 -3.61 22.81
N PRO A 105 20.38 -4.88 23.19
CA PRO A 105 21.42 -5.89 23.03
C PRO A 105 21.78 -5.99 21.55
N GLN A 106 23.09 -6.06 21.27
CA GLN A 106 23.56 -6.20 19.90
C GLN A 106 23.12 -7.55 19.34
N VAL A 107 22.40 -7.55 18.20
CA VAL A 107 21.97 -8.76 17.48
C VAL A 107 23.14 -9.47 16.76
N VAL A 108 24.38 -9.24 17.20
CA VAL A 108 25.58 -9.56 16.39
C VAL A 108 25.92 -11.05 16.45
N ASN A 109 25.44 -11.79 17.46
CA ASN A 109 25.83 -13.18 17.66
C ASN A 109 24.63 -14.06 18.05
N VAL A 110 23.55 -14.03 17.25
CA VAL A 110 22.40 -14.91 17.54
C VAL A 110 22.78 -16.38 17.27
N ASP A 111 23.68 -16.64 16.32
CA ASP A 111 24.13 -17.99 15.97
C ASP A 111 25.09 -18.59 17.00
N ASP A 112 25.95 -17.78 17.62
CA ASP A 112 26.90 -18.26 18.65
C ASP A 112 26.20 -18.58 19.98
N ARG A 113 24.89 -18.35 20.07
CA ARG A 113 24.12 -18.73 21.25
C ARG A 113 24.12 -20.23 21.36
N GLN A 114 24.82 -20.74 22.37
CA GLN A 114 24.73 -22.14 22.77
C GLN A 114 23.31 -22.40 23.28
N LEU A 115 22.46 -22.93 22.40
CA LEU A 115 21.11 -23.33 22.76
C LEU A 115 21.21 -24.53 23.71
N SER A 116 20.63 -24.43 24.91
CA SER A 116 20.54 -25.55 25.83
C SER A 116 19.69 -26.65 25.18
N GLN A 117 20.32 -27.78 24.88
CA GLN A 117 19.69 -28.95 24.28
C GLN A 117 19.46 -30.04 25.33
N SER A 118 18.46 -30.88 25.09
CA SER A 118 18.22 -32.04 25.95
C SER A 118 19.24 -33.14 25.69
N THR A 119 19.83 -33.68 26.75
CA THR A 119 20.62 -34.91 26.69
C THR A 119 19.70 -36.11 26.47
N LYS A 120 19.98 -36.89 25.43
CA LYS A 120 19.22 -38.10 25.08
C LYS A 120 20.03 -39.34 25.45
N ILE A 121 19.45 -40.23 26.24
CA ILE A 121 20.03 -41.52 26.63
C ILE A 121 19.33 -42.60 25.83
N TYR A 122 20.08 -43.36 25.02
CA TYR A 122 19.58 -44.44 24.20
C TYR A 122 19.96 -45.81 24.76
N ASP A 123 19.31 -46.85 24.28
CA ASP A 123 19.70 -48.23 24.56
C ASP A 123 21.04 -48.61 23.91
N ARG A 124 21.50 -49.85 24.11
CA ARG A 124 22.75 -50.35 23.52
C ARG A 124 22.76 -50.36 21.99
N THR A 125 21.60 -50.33 21.35
CA THR A 125 21.45 -50.35 19.89
C THR A 125 21.47 -48.94 19.30
N GLY A 126 21.17 -47.92 20.12
CA GLY A 126 21.08 -46.53 19.70
C GLY A 126 19.72 -46.15 19.09
N GLU A 127 18.81 -47.12 18.90
CA GLU A 127 17.50 -46.87 18.26
C GLU A 127 16.44 -46.44 19.27
N THR A 128 16.39 -47.07 20.45
CA THR A 128 15.36 -46.77 21.44
C THR A 128 15.83 -45.67 22.37
N LEU A 129 15.09 -44.54 22.38
CA LEU A 129 15.29 -43.48 23.37
C LEU A 129 14.76 -43.94 24.73
N LEU A 130 15.66 -44.11 25.70
CA LEU A 130 15.32 -44.55 27.06
C LEU A 130 14.97 -43.38 27.97
N TYR A 131 15.73 -42.30 27.89
CA TYR A 131 15.52 -41.15 28.76
C TYR A 131 15.94 -39.84 28.08
N LYS A 132 15.30 -38.74 28.47
CA LYS A 132 15.66 -37.39 28.05
C LYS A 132 15.85 -36.53 29.30
N ILE A 133 17.06 -36.01 29.47
CA ILE A 133 17.39 -35.07 30.54
C ILE A 133 17.40 -33.67 29.94
N SER A 134 16.58 -32.79 30.48
CA SER A 134 16.50 -31.38 30.08
C SER A 134 16.71 -30.50 31.31
N GLY A 135 17.31 -29.33 31.12
CA GLY A 135 17.26 -28.26 32.12
C GLY A 135 15.90 -27.53 32.06
N GLU A 136 15.92 -26.20 32.09
CA GLU A 136 14.72 -25.37 31.98
C GLU A 136 13.99 -25.50 30.63
N LYS A 137 14.71 -25.83 29.55
CA LYS A 137 14.16 -25.98 28.20
C LYS A 137 14.42 -27.38 27.66
N THR A 138 13.37 -28.00 27.13
CA THR A 138 13.48 -29.25 26.35
C THR A 138 13.58 -28.91 24.87
N ARG A 139 14.75 -29.15 24.26
CA ARG A 139 15.02 -28.74 22.87
C ARG A 139 15.84 -29.78 22.11
N THR A 140 15.51 -29.95 20.84
CA THR A 140 16.36 -30.60 19.84
C THR A 140 16.50 -29.59 18.71
N VAL A 141 17.73 -29.12 18.45
CA VAL A 141 17.97 -28.21 17.34
C VAL A 141 17.94 -29.01 16.06
N VAL A 142 17.21 -28.50 15.08
CA VAL A 142 17.11 -29.08 13.74
C VAL A 142 17.63 -28.07 12.73
N GLU A 143 18.32 -28.57 11.71
CA GLU A 143 18.76 -27.77 10.58
C GLU A 143 17.61 -27.44 9.64
N LYS A 144 17.79 -26.42 8.80
CA LYS A 144 16.77 -25.95 7.85
C LYS A 144 16.21 -27.08 6.98
N ASP A 145 17.08 -27.98 6.52
CA ASP A 145 16.74 -29.03 5.56
C ASP A 145 16.02 -30.23 6.20
N GLU A 146 16.08 -30.36 7.53
CA GLU A 146 15.34 -31.36 8.29
C GLU A 146 13.87 -30.94 8.53
N ILE A 147 13.56 -29.65 8.34
CA ILE A 147 12.23 -29.11 8.57
C ILE A 147 11.34 -29.35 7.35
N SER A 148 10.30 -30.16 7.54
CA SER A 148 9.31 -30.42 6.49
C SER A 148 8.73 -29.13 5.90
N PRO A 149 8.65 -29.00 4.56
CA PRO A 149 8.03 -27.85 3.91
C PRO A 149 6.57 -27.61 4.33
N ILE A 150 5.86 -28.67 4.74
CA ILE A 150 4.48 -28.58 5.22
C ILE A 150 4.42 -27.84 6.55
N VAL A 151 5.35 -28.14 7.48
CA VAL A 151 5.45 -27.46 8.77
C VAL A 151 5.70 -25.97 8.56
N ARG A 152 6.65 -25.63 7.68
CA ARG A 152 6.94 -24.23 7.35
C ARG A 152 5.70 -23.49 6.85
N LYS A 153 4.98 -24.09 5.90
CA LYS A 153 3.74 -23.50 5.35
C LYS A 153 2.64 -23.36 6.39
N ALA A 154 2.48 -24.35 7.27
CA ALA A 154 1.47 -24.30 8.33
C ALA A 154 1.71 -23.14 9.30
N PHE A 155 2.95 -22.98 9.78
CA PHE A 155 3.30 -21.87 10.68
C PHE A 155 3.18 -20.50 10.00
N MET A 156 3.63 -20.37 8.74
CA MET A 156 3.42 -19.11 7.99
C MET A 156 1.92 -18.79 7.85
N ALA A 157 1.11 -19.76 7.44
CA ALA A 157 -0.32 -19.52 7.25
C ALA A 157 -1.06 -19.14 8.55
N ALA A 158 -0.60 -19.67 9.70
CA ALA A 158 -1.21 -19.40 11.00
C ALA A 158 -0.72 -18.08 11.63
N GLU A 159 0.58 -17.79 11.54
CA GLU A 159 1.23 -16.73 12.32
C GLU A 159 1.57 -15.48 11.49
N ASP A 160 2.00 -15.65 10.23
CA ASP A 160 2.53 -14.57 9.39
C ASP A 160 2.48 -14.97 7.90
N ASP A 161 1.32 -14.77 7.28
CA ASP A 161 1.01 -15.23 5.93
C ASP A 161 1.84 -14.54 4.83
N GLN A 162 2.31 -13.33 5.12
CA GLN A 162 3.16 -12.54 4.24
C GLN A 162 4.61 -12.45 4.75
N PHE A 163 5.08 -13.47 5.49
CA PHE A 163 6.39 -13.47 6.14
C PHE A 163 7.54 -13.06 5.20
N TYR A 164 7.52 -13.49 3.93
CA TYR A 164 8.57 -13.17 2.97
C TYR A 164 8.46 -11.77 2.33
N GLU A 165 7.37 -11.03 2.57
CA GLU A 165 7.07 -9.77 1.89
C GLU A 165 7.38 -8.52 2.73
N HIS A 166 7.62 -8.68 4.04
CA HIS A 166 7.88 -7.57 4.96
C HIS A 166 9.28 -7.63 5.56
N TRP A 167 9.69 -6.57 6.27
CA TRP A 167 11.00 -6.44 6.91
C TRP A 167 10.88 -6.28 8.43
N GLY A 168 10.68 -7.39 9.13
CA GLY A 168 10.62 -7.46 10.60
C GLY A 168 9.27 -7.02 11.19
N ILE A 169 8.62 -6.02 10.61
CA ILE A 169 7.28 -5.56 11.00
C ILE A 169 6.35 -5.52 9.79
N GLN A 170 5.06 -5.76 10.02
CA GLN A 170 4.04 -5.72 8.99
C GLN A 170 2.98 -4.64 9.33
N PRO A 171 3.18 -3.37 8.90
CA PRO A 171 2.29 -2.26 9.25
C PRO A 171 0.82 -2.49 8.87
N ARG A 172 0.59 -3.18 7.74
CA ARG A 172 -0.76 -3.54 7.29
C ARG A 172 -1.46 -4.49 8.27
N ALA A 173 -0.76 -5.48 8.81
CA ALA A 173 -1.32 -6.40 9.78
C ALA A 173 -1.57 -5.70 11.13
N ILE A 174 -0.68 -4.81 11.56
CA ILE A 174 -0.88 -3.99 12.77
C ILE A 174 -2.14 -3.12 12.62
N ALA A 175 -2.29 -2.42 11.50
CA ALA A 175 -3.46 -1.57 11.24
C ALA A 175 -4.77 -2.38 11.16
N ARG A 176 -4.74 -3.54 10.47
CA ARG A 176 -5.87 -4.48 10.39
C ARG A 176 -6.28 -4.98 11.77
N ALA A 177 -5.31 -5.47 12.56
CA ALA A 177 -5.56 -6.00 13.90
C ALA A 177 -6.11 -4.91 14.83
N ALA A 178 -5.57 -3.68 14.77
CA ALA A 178 -6.08 -2.55 15.55
C ALA A 178 -7.54 -2.23 15.18
N LEU A 179 -7.87 -2.18 13.89
CA LEU A 179 -9.25 -1.92 13.45
C LEU A 179 -10.23 -3.00 13.91
N VAL A 180 -9.85 -4.28 13.81
CA VAL A 180 -10.67 -5.40 14.28
C VAL A 180 -10.85 -5.36 15.79
N ASN A 181 -9.76 -5.19 16.55
CA ASN A 181 -9.82 -5.19 18.02
C ASN A 181 -10.63 -4.00 18.57
N ILE A 182 -10.61 -2.84 17.91
CA ILE A 182 -11.46 -1.69 18.28
C ILE A 182 -12.94 -2.00 18.03
N ARG A 183 -13.27 -2.65 16.91
CA ARG A 183 -14.66 -3.01 16.57
C ARG A 183 -15.23 -4.06 17.52
N GLU A 184 -14.41 -5.04 17.88
CA GLU A 184 -14.80 -6.15 18.76
C GLU A 184 -14.72 -5.77 20.26
N GLY A 185 -14.10 -4.62 20.59
CA GLY A 185 -13.92 -4.17 21.97
C GLY A 185 -12.93 -5.02 22.79
N GLN A 186 -12.27 -6.00 22.16
CA GLN A 186 -11.33 -6.92 22.78
C GLN A 186 -10.23 -7.32 21.78
N THR A 187 -9.14 -7.89 22.29
CA THR A 187 -8.05 -8.38 21.44
C THR A 187 -8.44 -9.72 20.82
N VAL A 188 -8.89 -9.70 19.56
CA VAL A 188 -9.26 -10.91 18.79
C VAL A 188 -8.19 -11.27 17.77
N GLN A 189 -7.48 -10.27 17.24
CA GLN A 189 -6.47 -10.46 16.20
C GLN A 189 -5.10 -9.95 16.64
N GLY A 190 -4.07 -10.75 16.36
CA GLY A 190 -2.66 -10.38 16.49
C GLY A 190 -2.13 -9.69 15.22
N GLY A 191 -1.15 -8.81 15.40
CA GLY A 191 -0.42 -8.15 14.30
C GLY A 191 1.09 -8.30 14.40
N SER A 192 1.58 -9.29 15.16
CA SER A 192 3.02 -9.52 15.33
C SER A 192 3.54 -10.47 14.28
N THR A 193 4.74 -10.22 13.76
CA THR A 193 5.41 -11.07 12.76
C THR A 193 6.14 -12.23 13.42
N ILE A 194 6.51 -13.25 12.64
CA ILE A 194 7.35 -14.37 13.11
C ILE A 194 8.68 -13.87 13.69
N THR A 195 9.30 -12.87 13.05
CA THR A 195 10.55 -12.25 13.51
C THR A 195 10.38 -11.56 14.87
N GLN A 196 9.25 -10.89 15.11
CA GLN A 196 8.94 -10.30 16.41
C GLN A 196 8.74 -11.37 17.48
N GLN A 197 8.06 -12.46 17.14
CA GLN A 197 7.86 -13.57 18.05
C GLN A 197 9.18 -14.26 18.42
N PHE A 198 10.09 -14.44 17.46
CA PHE A 198 11.42 -14.94 17.72
C PHE A 198 12.17 -14.01 18.68
N VAL A 199 12.30 -12.72 18.34
CA VAL A 199 13.00 -11.74 19.18
C VAL A 199 12.46 -11.70 20.60
N LYS A 200 11.13 -11.75 20.75
CA LYS A 200 10.44 -11.80 22.03
C LYS A 200 10.94 -12.96 22.91
N ASN A 201 10.99 -14.17 22.36
CA ASN A 201 11.36 -15.38 23.10
C ASN A 201 12.88 -15.54 23.26
N ALA A 202 13.63 -15.04 22.28
CA ALA A 202 15.05 -15.27 22.13
C ALA A 202 15.89 -14.23 22.89
N LEU A 203 15.54 -12.95 22.81
CA LEU A 203 16.44 -11.84 23.16
C LEU A 203 15.93 -10.94 24.29
N LEU A 204 14.66 -11.04 24.67
CA LEU A 204 14.02 -10.15 25.62
C LEU A 204 13.50 -10.91 26.83
N THR A 205 13.36 -10.20 27.94
CA THR A 205 12.68 -10.68 29.16
C THR A 205 11.16 -10.65 28.97
N ASP A 206 10.42 -11.40 29.79
CA ASP A 206 8.95 -11.55 29.69
C ASP A 206 8.13 -10.31 30.15
N ASP A 207 8.77 -9.16 30.36
CA ASP A 207 8.13 -7.95 30.91
C ASP A 207 7.12 -7.33 29.94
N ARG A 208 5.82 -7.54 30.16
CA ARG A 208 4.74 -7.07 29.26
C ARG A 208 4.54 -5.55 29.25
N THR A 209 5.47 -4.81 28.63
CA THR A 209 5.43 -3.34 28.51
C THR A 209 5.42 -2.89 27.05
N TYR A 210 4.88 -1.69 26.80
CA TYR A 210 4.96 -1.03 25.48
C TYR A 210 6.41 -0.77 25.06
N VAL A 211 7.30 -0.51 26.02
CA VAL A 211 8.74 -0.34 25.79
C VAL A 211 9.34 -1.63 25.23
N ARG A 212 9.04 -2.79 25.83
CA ARG A 212 9.48 -4.09 25.30
C ARG A 212 8.97 -4.30 23.87
N LYS A 213 7.72 -3.92 23.57
CA LYS A 213 7.16 -4.07 22.22
C LYS A 213 7.87 -3.20 21.18
N LEU A 214 8.30 -1.99 21.56
CA LEU A 214 9.13 -1.15 20.70
C LEU A 214 10.51 -1.78 20.49
N LYS A 215 11.14 -2.31 21.54
CA LYS A 215 12.40 -3.05 21.45
C LYS A 215 12.29 -4.26 20.52
N GLU A 216 11.19 -5.02 20.58
CA GLU A 216 10.91 -6.11 19.63
C GLU A 216 10.92 -5.61 18.19
N ALA A 217 10.18 -4.53 17.88
CA ALA A 217 10.12 -3.99 16.52
C ALA A 217 11.49 -3.56 15.98
N ILE A 218 12.29 -2.88 16.80
CA ILE A 218 13.64 -2.44 16.42
C ILE A 218 14.56 -3.64 16.17
N LEU A 219 14.60 -4.59 17.11
CA LEU A 219 15.43 -5.79 17.01
C LEU A 219 15.01 -6.67 15.84
N SER A 220 13.71 -6.78 15.54
CA SER A 220 13.23 -7.54 14.39
C SER A 220 13.75 -6.95 13.08
N VAL A 221 13.66 -5.63 12.90
CA VAL A 221 14.23 -4.96 11.71
C VAL A 221 15.73 -5.19 11.63
N GLN A 222 16.47 -5.05 12.74
CA GLN A 222 17.92 -5.31 12.75
C GLN A 222 18.28 -6.76 12.42
N LEU A 223 17.48 -7.72 12.91
CA LEU A 223 17.68 -9.14 12.64
C LEU A 223 17.49 -9.45 11.16
N GLU A 224 16.44 -8.93 10.52
CA GLU A 224 16.19 -9.15 9.10
C GLU A 224 17.17 -8.45 8.16
N LEU A 225 17.90 -7.43 8.64
CA LEU A 225 18.99 -6.82 7.89
C LEU A 225 20.26 -7.67 7.90
N ARG A 226 20.38 -8.63 8.82
CA ARG A 226 21.58 -9.47 8.98
C ARG A 226 21.36 -10.92 8.55
N TYR A 227 20.16 -11.44 8.76
CA TYR A 227 19.80 -12.82 8.52
C TYR A 227 18.77 -12.93 7.41
N SER A 228 18.90 -13.98 6.60
CA SER A 228 17.89 -14.32 5.61
C SER A 228 16.58 -14.76 6.28
N LYS A 229 15.46 -14.59 5.57
CA LYS A 229 14.14 -15.06 6.01
C LYS A 229 14.15 -16.55 6.41
N ASP A 230 14.91 -17.36 5.70
CA ASP A 230 15.00 -18.80 5.96
C ASP A 230 15.76 -19.13 7.25
N GLU A 231 16.85 -18.41 7.53
CA GLU A 231 17.60 -18.56 8.78
C GLU A 231 16.73 -18.13 9.96
N ILE A 232 16.06 -16.98 9.85
CA ILE A 232 15.15 -16.47 10.89
C ILE A 232 14.02 -17.46 11.16
N PHE A 233 13.42 -18.02 10.11
CA PHE A 233 12.35 -19.00 10.27
C PHE A 233 12.84 -20.28 10.95
N THR A 234 14.05 -20.72 10.62
CA THR A 234 14.69 -21.90 11.23
C THR A 234 15.02 -21.64 12.71
N MET A 235 15.59 -20.48 13.03
CA MET A 235 15.83 -20.05 14.41
C MET A 235 14.54 -19.93 15.20
N TYR A 236 13.48 -19.39 14.60
CA TYR A 236 12.15 -19.29 15.20
C TYR A 236 11.61 -20.66 15.61
N LEU A 237 11.59 -21.63 14.69
CA LEU A 237 11.08 -22.98 14.99
C LEU A 237 11.90 -23.71 16.05
N ASN A 238 13.20 -23.41 16.13
CA ASN A 238 14.06 -23.98 17.17
C ASN A 238 13.87 -23.27 18.54
N GLU A 239 13.36 -22.04 18.59
CA GLU A 239 13.26 -21.28 19.83
C GLU A 239 11.87 -21.32 20.48
N ILE A 240 10.79 -21.40 19.70
CA ILE A 240 9.42 -21.32 20.24
C ILE A 240 9.06 -22.48 21.17
N PRO A 241 8.26 -22.24 22.23
CA PRO A 241 7.69 -23.32 23.03
C PRO A 241 6.53 -23.98 22.29
N PHE A 242 6.52 -25.32 22.25
CA PHE A 242 5.45 -26.12 21.64
C PHE A 242 4.46 -26.70 22.66
N GLY A 243 4.71 -26.50 23.96
CA GLY A 243 3.94 -27.07 25.06
C GLY A 243 4.80 -27.25 26.30
N SER A 244 4.17 -27.75 27.38
CA SER A 244 4.79 -28.08 28.67
C SER A 244 4.84 -29.57 28.90
#